data_AF-A0A8J5WWS9-F1
#
_entry.id   AF-A0A8J5WWS9-F1
#
_cell.length_a   1.000
_cell.length_b   1.000
_cell.length_c   1.000
_cell.angle_alpha   90.00
_cell.angle_beta   90.00
_cell.angle_gamma   90.00
#
_symmetry.space_group_name_H-M   'P 1'
#
loop_
_entity.id
_entity.type
_entity.pdbx_description
1 polymer ?
#
loop_
_entity_poly.entity_id
_entity_poly.type
_entity_poly.pdbx_seq_one_letter_code
_entity_poly.pdbx_strand_id
1 'polypeptide(L)'
;MESTEQERRPFAQVAAVFESTEEEITSPSILSLETIQETEEEVERLTKQKSSRMKELVLKKRIELEDICQDAHIEPDVSTAPEKIIALIDSGLVDPCELLSSIETQIAKAKEESLTRKDIMEKIDRWLSACDEETWLEEYNQDNSRYSAGRGAHINLKRAEKARILVQKIPSMIDNLIAKTFVWEDERNIPFLYDGARLVAILEEQKLRRVQKEEDKRRYRDQKKLQTLLLKEKELIFGSKPSPKKMSSFNRRTSSHHPNGNGAGFMTPAPRRVSAGSATPELLTPRSYSGRYNNYFKENRRLTAAPLNFSTASKEDSMSSFASISGSEPDSPLLLH
;
A
#
# COMPACT_ATOMS: atom_id res chain seq x y z
N MET A 1 -34.27 -17.34 -14.82
CA MET A 1 -33.62 -18.14 -15.87
C MET A 1 -34.28 -17.78 -17.17
N GLU A 2 -33.54 -17.19 -18.11
CA GLU A 2 -34.08 -16.94 -19.44
C GLU A 2 -33.75 -18.15 -20.31
N SER A 3 -34.75 -18.99 -20.55
CA SER A 3 -34.74 -20.00 -21.61
C SER A 3 -35.07 -19.31 -22.94
N THR A 4 -34.40 -19.72 -24.00
CA THR A 4 -34.65 -19.17 -25.34
C THR A 4 -36.01 -19.60 -25.87
N GLU A 5 -36.57 -18.85 -26.82
CA GLU A 5 -37.86 -19.18 -27.42
C GLU A 5 -37.85 -20.58 -28.08
N GLN A 6 -36.70 -20.99 -28.64
CA GLN A 6 -36.51 -22.31 -29.25
C GLN A 6 -36.59 -23.46 -28.22
N GLU A 7 -36.08 -23.24 -27.00
CA GLU A 7 -36.16 -24.22 -25.90
C GLU A 7 -37.56 -24.30 -25.29
N ARG A 8 -38.35 -23.22 -25.37
CA ARG A 8 -39.73 -23.17 -24.82
C ARG A 8 -40.78 -23.78 -25.75
N ARG A 9 -40.54 -23.74 -27.06
CA ARG A 9 -41.50 -24.20 -28.09
C ARG A 9 -42.01 -25.64 -27.89
N PRO A 10 -41.17 -26.65 -27.57
CA PRO A 10 -41.64 -28.02 -27.37
C PRO A 10 -42.63 -28.17 -26.22
N PHE A 11 -42.46 -27.38 -25.15
CA PHE A 11 -43.27 -27.46 -23.92
C PHE A 11 -44.41 -26.44 -23.87
N ALA A 12 -44.55 -25.58 -24.88
CA ALA A 12 -45.56 -24.52 -24.91
C ALA A 12 -47.00 -25.07 -24.85
N GLN A 13 -47.25 -26.22 -25.47
CA GLN A 13 -48.55 -26.89 -25.42
C GLN A 13 -48.85 -27.47 -24.03
N VAL A 14 -47.84 -28.01 -23.35
CA VAL A 14 -47.96 -28.51 -21.98
C VAL A 14 -48.21 -27.35 -21.00
N ALA A 15 -47.49 -26.25 -21.16
CA ALA A 15 -47.68 -25.04 -20.35
C ALA A 15 -49.10 -24.44 -20.52
N ALA A 16 -49.62 -24.41 -21.75
CA ALA A 16 -50.99 -23.94 -22.02
C ALA A 16 -52.05 -24.84 -21.35
N VAL A 17 -51.82 -26.15 -21.29
CA VAL A 17 -52.73 -27.09 -20.60
C VAL A 17 -52.78 -26.87 -19.10
N PHE A 18 -51.67 -26.46 -18.46
CA PHE A 18 -51.70 -26.07 -17.04
C PHE A 18 -52.51 -24.80 -16.77
N GLU A 19 -52.72 -23.95 -17.77
CA GLU A 19 -53.51 -22.71 -17.66
C GLU A 19 -54.99 -22.91 -18.06
N SER A 20 -55.34 -24.03 -18.71
CA SER A 20 -56.70 -24.38 -19.15
C SER A 20 -57.51 -25.13 -18.09
N THR A 21 -58.84 -25.02 -18.16
CA THR A 21 -59.77 -25.83 -17.35
C THR A 21 -59.95 -27.23 -17.95
N GLU A 22 -60.27 -28.24 -17.11
CA GLU A 22 -60.42 -29.65 -17.51
C GLU A 22 -61.32 -29.89 -18.74
N GLU A 23 -62.34 -29.04 -18.93
CA GLU A 23 -63.32 -29.11 -20.02
C GLU A 23 -62.77 -28.68 -21.40
N GLU A 24 -61.64 -27.97 -21.43
CA GLU A 24 -61.01 -27.44 -22.66
C GLU A 24 -59.94 -28.38 -23.25
N ILE A 25 -59.55 -29.44 -22.54
CA ILE A 25 -58.47 -30.35 -22.96
C ILE A 25 -59.03 -31.39 -23.95
N THR A 26 -59.09 -31.03 -25.23
CA THR A 26 -59.66 -31.89 -26.30
C THR A 26 -58.62 -32.59 -27.18
N SER A 27 -57.32 -32.33 -26.96
CA SER A 27 -56.21 -32.79 -27.80
C SER A 27 -55.68 -34.17 -27.39
N PRO A 28 -55.82 -35.21 -28.25
CA PRO A 28 -55.47 -36.59 -27.93
C PRO A 28 -53.97 -36.86 -28.14
N SER A 29 -53.12 -36.36 -27.25
CA SER A 29 -51.70 -36.75 -27.12
C SER A 29 -50.92 -35.94 -26.09
N ILE A 30 -51.44 -34.78 -25.65
CA ILE A 30 -50.70 -33.87 -24.77
C ILE A 30 -50.39 -34.48 -23.40
N LEU A 31 -51.25 -35.38 -22.92
CA LEU A 31 -51.06 -36.14 -21.67
C LEU A 31 -50.59 -37.58 -21.93
N SER A 32 -49.94 -37.84 -23.08
CA SER A 32 -49.35 -39.15 -23.35
C SER A 32 -48.21 -39.45 -22.36
N LEU A 33 -47.96 -40.74 -22.10
CA LEU A 33 -46.88 -41.17 -21.22
C LEU A 33 -45.51 -40.66 -21.70
N GLU A 34 -45.30 -40.59 -23.02
CA GLU A 34 -44.09 -40.06 -23.65
C GLU A 34 -43.90 -38.56 -23.35
N THR A 35 -44.96 -37.76 -23.50
CA THR A 35 -44.91 -36.31 -23.22
C THR A 35 -44.69 -36.02 -21.73
N ILE A 36 -45.26 -36.83 -20.84
CA ILE A 36 -45.03 -36.73 -19.40
C ILE A 36 -43.56 -37.02 -19.07
N GLN A 37 -43.01 -38.10 -19.63
CA GLN A 37 -41.60 -38.46 -19.43
C GLN A 37 -40.66 -37.36 -19.96
N GLU A 38 -40.88 -36.85 -21.17
CA GLU A 38 -40.08 -35.77 -21.76
C GLU A 38 -40.14 -34.49 -20.89
N THR A 39 -41.30 -34.17 -20.33
CA THR A 39 -41.48 -33.02 -19.43
C THR A 39 -40.76 -33.25 -18.09
N GLU A 40 -40.80 -34.46 -17.53
CA GLU A 40 -40.10 -34.80 -16.29
C GLU A 40 -38.57 -34.70 -16.46
N GLU A 41 -38.03 -35.25 -17.55
CA GLU A 41 -36.61 -35.16 -17.90
C GLU A 41 -36.16 -33.69 -18.06
N GLU A 42 -36.98 -32.86 -18.71
CA GLU A 42 -36.68 -31.43 -18.86
C GLU A 42 -36.74 -30.68 -17.52
N VAL A 43 -37.70 -30.98 -16.66
CA VAL A 43 -37.77 -30.40 -15.30
C VAL A 43 -36.53 -30.78 -14.49
N GLU A 44 -36.08 -32.03 -14.57
CA GLU A 44 -34.85 -32.47 -13.90
C GLU A 44 -33.62 -31.73 -14.45
N ARG A 45 -33.51 -31.61 -15.78
CA ARG A 45 -32.43 -30.87 -16.46
C ARG A 45 -32.40 -29.41 -16.04
N LEU A 46 -33.56 -28.74 -16.04
CA LEU A 46 -33.70 -27.33 -15.62
C LEU A 46 -33.40 -27.15 -14.14
N THR A 47 -33.79 -28.10 -13.29
CA THR A 47 -33.50 -28.07 -11.85
C THR A 47 -32.00 -28.16 -11.60
N LYS A 48 -31.30 -29.08 -12.29
CA LYS A 48 -29.83 -29.18 -12.28
C LYS A 48 -29.17 -27.90 -12.78
N GLN A 49 -29.66 -27.33 -13.88
CA GLN A 49 -29.14 -26.09 -14.43
C GLN A 49 -29.36 -24.89 -13.49
N LYS A 50 -30.53 -24.79 -12.87
CA LYS A 50 -30.86 -23.75 -11.87
C LYS A 50 -29.96 -23.87 -10.65
N SER A 51 -29.77 -25.08 -10.13
CA SER A 51 -28.87 -25.35 -9.00
C SER A 51 -27.43 -24.93 -9.32
N SER A 52 -26.92 -25.35 -10.48
CA SER A 52 -25.58 -24.99 -10.97
C SER A 52 -25.39 -23.46 -11.08
N ARG A 53 -26.35 -22.76 -11.70
CA ARG A 53 -26.31 -21.29 -11.79
C ARG A 53 -26.44 -20.60 -10.43
N MET A 54 -27.24 -21.14 -9.52
CA MET A 54 -27.40 -20.57 -8.19
C MET A 54 -26.10 -20.71 -7.38
N LYS A 55 -25.43 -21.87 -7.48
CA LYS A 55 -24.10 -22.09 -6.90
C LYS A 55 -23.08 -21.08 -7.42
N GLU A 56 -23.05 -20.84 -8.73
CA GLU A 56 -22.18 -19.82 -9.35
C GLU A 56 -22.47 -18.41 -8.80
N LEU A 57 -23.76 -18.04 -8.71
CA LEU A 57 -24.17 -16.72 -8.22
C LEU A 57 -23.76 -16.51 -6.75
N VAL A 58 -23.98 -17.51 -5.90
CA VAL A 58 -23.56 -17.50 -4.49
C VAL A 58 -22.05 -17.28 -4.37
N LEU A 59 -21.24 -18.01 -5.14
CA LEU A 59 -19.78 -17.86 -5.13
C LEU A 59 -19.34 -16.48 -5.64
N LYS A 60 -19.97 -15.97 -6.69
CA LYS A 60 -19.70 -14.62 -7.20
C LYS A 60 -20.00 -13.54 -6.16
N LYS A 61 -21.12 -13.67 -5.44
CA LYS A 61 -21.46 -12.77 -4.33
C LYS A 61 -20.49 -12.93 -3.17
N ARG A 62 -20.02 -14.14 -2.90
CA ARG A 62 -18.99 -14.35 -1.87
C ARG A 62 -17.68 -13.64 -2.20
N ILE A 63 -17.25 -13.65 -3.46
CA ILE A 63 -16.07 -12.89 -3.91
C ILE A 63 -16.30 -11.38 -3.76
N GLU A 64 -17.48 -10.85 -4.13
CA GLU A 64 -17.82 -9.43 -3.88
C GLU A 64 -17.65 -9.07 -2.40
N LEU A 65 -18.08 -9.95 -1.49
CA LEU A 65 -17.89 -9.76 -0.06
C LEU A 65 -16.40 -9.75 0.33
N GLU A 66 -15.58 -10.65 -0.21
CA GLU A 66 -14.14 -10.70 0.07
C GLU A 66 -13.42 -9.43 -0.39
N ASP A 67 -13.74 -8.93 -1.59
CA ASP A 67 -13.16 -7.69 -2.12
C ASP A 67 -13.46 -6.50 -1.19
N ILE A 68 -14.71 -6.39 -0.72
CA ILE A 68 -15.12 -5.31 0.20
C ILE A 68 -14.42 -5.45 1.55
N CYS A 69 -14.35 -6.66 2.10
CA CYS A 69 -13.68 -6.93 3.35
C CYS A 69 -12.17 -6.64 3.25
N GLN A 70 -11.53 -7.02 2.14
CA GLN A 70 -10.13 -6.74 1.87
C GLN A 70 -9.86 -5.24 1.80
N ASP A 71 -10.65 -4.48 1.04
CA ASP A 71 -10.53 -3.02 0.96
C ASP A 71 -10.75 -2.33 2.31
N ALA A 72 -11.56 -2.91 3.20
CA ALA A 72 -11.85 -2.40 4.53
C ALA A 72 -10.96 -2.98 5.65
N HIS A 73 -10.01 -3.86 5.30
CA HIS A 73 -9.17 -4.62 6.25
C HIS A 73 -9.98 -5.33 7.34
N ILE A 74 -11.09 -5.96 6.94
CA ILE A 74 -11.99 -6.79 7.76
C ILE A 74 -11.72 -8.26 7.44
N GLU A 75 -11.71 -9.13 8.44
CA GLU A 75 -11.68 -10.57 8.20
C GLU A 75 -13.05 -11.06 7.70
N PRO A 76 -13.13 -11.69 6.51
CA PRO A 76 -14.35 -12.30 6.04
C PRO A 76 -14.77 -13.47 6.94
N ASP A 77 -16.07 -13.73 7.01
CA ASP A 77 -16.59 -14.87 7.77
C ASP A 77 -16.07 -16.20 7.18
N VAL A 78 -15.31 -16.93 8.00
CA VAL A 78 -14.72 -18.23 7.68
C VAL A 78 -15.80 -19.31 7.53
N SER A 79 -16.99 -19.12 8.10
CA SER A 79 -18.13 -20.03 7.92
C SER A 79 -18.63 -20.02 6.47
N THR A 80 -18.53 -18.86 5.81
CA THR A 80 -18.94 -18.63 4.41
C THR A 80 -17.79 -18.87 3.42
N ALA A 81 -16.71 -19.57 3.81
CA ALA A 81 -15.61 -19.89 2.90
C ALA A 81 -16.10 -20.65 1.65
N PRO A 82 -15.51 -20.41 0.47
CA PRO A 82 -16.00 -20.98 -0.79
C PRO A 82 -16.05 -22.51 -0.77
N GLU A 83 -15.09 -23.19 -0.14
CA GLU A 83 -15.09 -24.65 -0.01
C GLU A 83 -16.27 -25.15 0.84
N LYS A 84 -16.60 -24.41 1.90
CA LYS A 84 -17.73 -24.74 2.78
C LYS A 84 -19.07 -24.49 2.09
N ILE A 85 -19.20 -23.37 1.39
CA ILE A 85 -20.37 -23.08 0.55
C ILE A 85 -20.60 -24.23 -0.43
N ILE A 86 -19.56 -24.63 -1.15
CA ILE A 86 -19.63 -25.71 -2.15
C ILE A 86 -20.10 -27.01 -1.48
N ALA A 87 -19.51 -27.40 -0.36
CA ALA A 87 -19.89 -28.61 0.36
C ALA A 87 -21.34 -28.56 0.90
N LEU A 88 -21.80 -27.42 1.41
CA LEU A 88 -23.17 -27.24 1.91
C LEU A 88 -24.21 -27.36 0.79
N ILE A 89 -23.91 -26.80 -0.39
CA ILE A 89 -24.78 -26.87 -1.57
C ILE A 89 -24.79 -28.30 -2.13
N ASP A 90 -23.62 -28.92 -2.31
CA ASP A 90 -23.51 -30.25 -2.93
C ASP A 90 -24.06 -31.37 -2.04
N SER A 91 -24.02 -31.19 -0.72
CA SER A 91 -24.68 -32.11 0.23
C SER A 91 -26.20 -31.92 0.33
N GLY A 92 -26.76 -30.88 -0.30
CA GLY A 92 -28.17 -30.53 -0.20
C GLY A 92 -28.62 -30.12 1.21
N LEU A 93 -27.66 -29.79 2.10
CA LEU A 93 -27.95 -29.46 3.49
C LEU A 93 -28.54 -28.05 3.63
N VAL A 94 -28.23 -27.15 2.70
CA VAL A 94 -28.67 -25.75 2.71
C VAL A 94 -29.21 -25.36 1.34
N ASP A 95 -30.31 -24.61 1.33
CA ASP A 95 -30.83 -24.03 0.08
C ASP A 95 -29.91 -22.91 -0.43
N PRO A 96 -29.46 -22.97 -1.69
CA PRO A 96 -28.63 -21.92 -2.25
C PRO A 96 -29.25 -20.51 -2.25
N CYS A 97 -30.59 -20.36 -2.26
CA CYS A 97 -31.23 -19.04 -2.22
C CYS A 97 -31.15 -18.40 -0.83
N GLU A 98 -31.28 -19.19 0.24
CA GLU A 98 -31.06 -18.73 1.61
C GLU A 98 -29.60 -18.30 1.83
N LEU A 99 -28.65 -19.10 1.32
CA LEU A 99 -27.23 -18.79 1.42
C LEU A 99 -26.87 -17.51 0.65
N LEU A 100 -27.45 -17.32 -0.54
CA LEU A 100 -27.32 -16.08 -1.30
C LEU A 100 -27.81 -14.88 -0.48
N SER A 101 -29.01 -14.97 0.09
CA SER A 101 -29.60 -13.91 0.90
C SER A 101 -28.73 -13.58 2.11
N SER A 102 -28.20 -14.61 2.79
CA SER A 102 -27.26 -14.45 3.90
C SER A 102 -26.00 -13.69 3.48
N ILE A 103 -25.35 -14.06 2.37
CA ILE A 103 -24.18 -13.36 1.84
C ILE A 103 -24.52 -11.91 1.49
N GLU A 104 -25.67 -11.64 0.88
CA GLU A 104 -26.10 -10.28 0.59
C GLU A 104 -26.26 -9.43 1.85
N THR A 105 -26.76 -10.01 2.95
CA THR A 105 -26.78 -9.31 4.24
C THR A 105 -25.37 -9.08 4.80
N GLN A 106 -24.44 -10.02 4.63
CA GLN A 106 -23.04 -9.85 5.03
C GLN A 106 -22.37 -8.73 4.21
N ILE A 107 -22.64 -8.66 2.91
CA ILE A 107 -22.16 -7.58 2.02
C ILE A 107 -22.67 -6.23 2.52
N ALA A 108 -23.96 -6.12 2.83
CA ALA A 108 -24.53 -4.87 3.33
C ALA A 108 -23.86 -4.42 4.64
N LYS A 109 -23.65 -5.35 5.58
CA LYS A 109 -22.93 -5.08 6.84
C LYS A 109 -21.47 -4.68 6.60
N ALA A 110 -20.75 -5.39 5.73
CA ALA A 110 -19.37 -5.07 5.40
C ALA A 110 -19.23 -3.68 4.74
N LYS A 111 -20.17 -3.30 3.87
CA LYS A 111 -20.23 -1.95 3.28
C LYS A 111 -20.48 -0.88 4.33
N GLU A 112 -21.41 -1.10 5.26
CA GLU A 112 -21.66 -0.18 6.38
C GLU A 112 -20.42 -0.04 7.27
N GLU A 113 -19.79 -1.15 7.62
CA GLU A 113 -18.58 -1.13 8.44
C GLU A 113 -17.42 -0.41 7.73
N SER A 114 -17.22 -0.66 6.44
CA SER A 114 -16.25 0.06 5.60
C SER A 114 -16.44 1.59 5.68
N LEU A 115 -17.70 2.07 5.62
CA LEU A 115 -17.99 3.50 5.75
C LEU A 115 -17.61 4.05 7.12
N THR A 116 -17.85 3.28 8.20
CA THR A 116 -17.50 3.73 9.56
C THR A 116 -16.00 3.72 9.82
N ARG A 117 -15.25 2.79 9.19
CA ARG A 117 -13.79 2.71 9.29
C ARG A 117 -13.08 3.76 8.43
N LYS A 118 -13.76 4.36 7.46
CA LYS A 118 -13.19 5.25 6.44
C LYS A 118 -12.27 6.35 6.97
N ASP A 119 -12.62 7.06 8.04
CA ASP A 119 -11.78 8.15 8.57
C ASP A 119 -10.54 7.63 9.35
N ILE A 120 -10.59 6.40 9.86
CA ILE A 120 -9.40 5.74 10.42
C ILE A 120 -8.51 5.25 9.27
N MET A 121 -9.10 4.61 8.26
CA MET A 121 -8.39 4.14 7.07
C MET A 121 -7.67 5.28 6.33
N GLU A 122 -8.33 6.42 6.12
CA GLU A 122 -7.69 7.58 5.49
C GLU A 122 -6.48 8.10 6.30
N LYS A 123 -6.54 8.02 7.64
CA LYS A 123 -5.40 8.38 8.49
C LYS A 123 -4.28 7.36 8.43
N ILE A 124 -4.61 6.06 8.33
CA ILE A 124 -3.64 4.98 8.09
C ILE A 124 -2.92 5.23 6.77
N ASP A 125 -3.64 5.48 5.68
CA ASP A 125 -3.04 5.75 4.35
C ASP A 125 -2.08 6.95 4.38
N ARG A 126 -2.49 8.03 5.05
CA ARG A 126 -1.63 9.22 5.23
C ARG A 126 -0.38 8.87 6.05
N TRP A 127 -0.52 8.06 7.09
CA TRP A 127 0.60 7.62 7.93
C TRP A 127 1.55 6.70 7.17
N LEU A 128 1.04 5.71 6.44
CA LEU A 128 1.83 4.82 5.58
C LEU A 128 2.59 5.62 4.51
N SER A 129 1.91 6.56 3.83
CA SER A 129 2.55 7.46 2.86
C SER A 129 3.70 8.28 3.48
N ALA A 130 3.56 8.70 4.75
CA ALA A 130 4.62 9.40 5.46
C ALA A 130 5.79 8.46 5.80
N CYS A 131 5.52 7.19 6.13
CA CYS A 131 6.55 6.16 6.31
C CYS A 131 7.29 5.84 4.99
N ASP A 132 6.61 5.84 3.85
CA ASP A 132 7.24 5.66 2.53
C ASP A 132 8.18 6.83 2.22
N GLU A 133 7.76 8.07 2.48
CA GLU A 133 8.62 9.25 2.33
C GLU A 133 9.80 9.24 3.32
N GLU A 134 9.66 8.65 4.52
CA GLU A 134 10.78 8.42 5.45
C GLU A 134 11.80 7.47 4.83
N THR A 135 11.34 6.34 4.30
CA THR A 135 12.20 5.32 3.68
C THR A 135 12.95 5.91 2.49
N TRP A 136 12.25 6.63 1.62
CA TRP A 136 12.86 7.35 0.50
C TRP A 136 13.91 8.37 0.97
N LEU A 137 13.63 9.13 2.04
CA LEU A 137 14.57 10.10 2.59
C LEU A 137 15.81 9.41 3.17
N GLU A 138 15.66 8.26 3.81
CA GLU A 138 16.78 7.47 4.33
C GLU A 138 17.69 6.96 3.21
N GLU A 139 17.12 6.43 2.13
CA GLU A 139 17.85 6.03 0.92
C GLU A 139 18.58 7.22 0.30
N TYR A 140 17.89 8.36 0.15
CA TYR A 140 18.49 9.58 -0.38
C TYR A 140 19.63 10.13 0.49
N ASN A 141 19.57 9.96 1.82
CA ASN A 141 20.64 10.38 2.72
C ASN A 141 21.87 9.46 2.68
N GLN A 142 21.73 8.20 2.23
CA GLN A 142 22.83 7.25 2.06
C GLN A 142 23.57 7.44 0.73
N ASP A 143 22.95 8.10 -0.25
CA ASP A 143 23.56 8.37 -1.55
C ASP A 143 24.75 9.34 -1.45
N ASN A 144 25.95 8.84 -1.72
CA ASN A 144 27.18 9.64 -1.75
C ASN A 144 27.19 10.68 -2.88
N SER A 145 26.38 10.48 -3.93
CA SER A 145 26.25 11.37 -5.10
C SER A 145 25.17 12.44 -4.95
N ARG A 146 24.51 12.53 -3.79
CA ARG A 146 23.36 13.43 -3.54
C ARG A 146 23.61 14.92 -3.79
N TYR A 147 24.87 15.36 -3.71
CA TYR A 147 25.28 16.74 -3.96
C TYR A 147 26.00 16.92 -5.30
N SER A 148 25.93 15.93 -6.19
CA SER A 148 26.41 16.09 -7.55
C SER A 148 25.68 17.27 -8.23
N ALA A 149 26.41 18.09 -8.98
CA ALA A 149 25.87 19.27 -9.68
C ALA A 149 25.05 18.89 -10.92
N GLY A 150 24.33 17.76 -10.88
CA GLY A 150 23.51 17.25 -11.96
C GLY A 150 22.19 18.00 -12.12
N ARG A 151 21.63 17.97 -13.34
CA ARG A 151 20.29 18.48 -13.63
C ARG A 151 19.27 17.70 -12.79
N GLY A 152 18.52 18.40 -11.92
CA GLY A 152 17.49 17.80 -11.06
C GLY A 152 17.86 17.65 -9.57
N ALA A 153 19.12 17.86 -9.19
CA ALA A 153 19.56 17.76 -7.79
C ALA A 153 18.80 18.69 -6.83
N HIS A 154 18.49 19.92 -7.27
CA HIS A 154 17.73 20.89 -6.47
C HIS A 154 16.27 20.45 -6.21
N ILE A 155 15.67 19.65 -7.10
CA ILE A 155 14.31 19.12 -6.94
C ILE A 155 14.31 18.06 -5.85
N ASN A 156 15.27 17.14 -5.91
CA ASN A 156 15.44 16.10 -4.88
C ASN A 156 15.78 16.71 -3.52
N LEU A 157 16.63 17.75 -3.48
CA LEU A 157 16.91 18.48 -2.25
C LEU A 157 15.65 19.13 -1.66
N LYS A 158 14.80 19.73 -2.51
CA LYS A 158 13.51 20.31 -2.08
C LYS A 158 12.52 19.24 -1.60
N ARG A 159 12.47 18.07 -2.24
CA ARG A 159 11.67 16.92 -1.76
C ARG A 159 12.19 16.42 -0.43
N ALA A 160 13.50 16.28 -0.26
CA ALA A 160 14.13 15.85 0.98
C ALA A 160 13.78 16.79 2.15
N GLU A 161 13.75 18.10 1.92
CA GLU A 161 13.34 19.04 2.98
C GLU A 161 11.87 18.90 3.35
N LYS A 162 10.98 18.72 2.36
CA LYS A 162 9.57 18.41 2.63
C LYS A 162 9.40 17.09 3.38
N ALA A 163 10.13 16.06 2.98
CA ALA A 163 10.11 14.75 3.60
C ALA A 163 10.55 14.84 5.07
N ARG A 164 11.61 15.60 5.39
CA ARG A 164 12.04 15.81 6.79
C ARG A 164 10.93 16.38 7.68
N ILE A 165 10.23 17.39 7.19
CA ILE A 165 9.11 18.00 7.92
C ILE A 165 7.98 16.98 8.12
N LEU A 166 7.70 16.15 7.11
CA LEU A 166 6.69 15.11 7.20
C LEU A 166 7.09 14.01 8.20
N VAL A 167 8.34 13.54 8.13
CA VAL A 167 8.91 12.55 9.05
C VAL A 167 8.85 13.02 10.49
N GLN A 168 9.17 14.29 10.75
CA GLN A 168 9.06 14.88 12.09
C GLN A 168 7.62 14.83 12.64
N LYS A 169 6.61 14.85 11.78
CA LYS A 169 5.20 14.79 12.18
C LYS A 169 4.70 13.37 12.42
N ILE A 170 5.41 12.33 11.97
CA ILE A 170 4.91 10.95 12.04
C ILE A 170 4.54 10.52 13.47
N PRO A 171 5.32 10.80 14.53
CA PRO A 171 4.94 10.44 15.90
C PRO A 171 3.56 11.00 16.28
N SER A 172 3.31 12.28 15.97
CA SER A 172 2.02 12.91 16.21
C SER A 172 0.88 12.31 15.38
N MET A 173 1.16 11.85 14.16
CA MET A 173 0.16 11.15 13.34
C MET A 173 -0.24 9.81 13.97
N ILE A 174 0.74 9.08 14.51
CA ILE A 174 0.49 7.82 15.24
C ILE A 174 -0.32 8.09 16.51
N ASP A 175 0.04 9.10 17.29
CA ASP A 175 -0.72 9.47 18.51
C ASP A 175 -2.18 9.81 18.20
N ASN A 176 -2.41 10.62 17.17
CA ASN A 176 -3.76 10.98 16.72
C ASN A 176 -4.54 9.78 16.20
N LEU A 177 -3.86 8.84 15.52
CA LEU A 177 -4.48 7.63 15.02
C LEU A 177 -4.90 6.71 16.17
N ILE A 178 -4.00 6.46 17.14
CA ILE A 178 -4.31 5.69 18.36
C ILE A 178 -5.51 6.31 19.10
N ALA A 179 -5.47 7.62 19.36
CA ALA A 179 -6.55 8.30 20.07
C ALA A 179 -7.90 8.15 19.35
N LYS A 180 -7.90 8.28 18.02
CA LYS A 180 -9.10 8.11 17.21
C LYS A 180 -9.59 6.66 17.20
N THR A 181 -8.68 5.69 17.12
CA THR A 181 -9.01 4.28 17.18
C THR A 181 -9.67 3.94 18.51
N PHE A 182 -9.16 4.46 19.64
CA PHE A 182 -9.82 4.27 20.93
C PHE A 182 -11.24 4.82 20.96
N VAL A 183 -11.47 6.03 20.45
CA VAL A 183 -12.84 6.59 20.36
C VAL A 183 -13.78 5.66 19.58
N TRP A 184 -13.31 5.10 18.46
CA TRP A 184 -14.10 4.16 17.67
C TRP A 184 -14.35 2.83 18.40
N GLU A 185 -13.33 2.31 19.11
CA GLU A 185 -13.46 1.09 19.92
C GLU A 185 -14.46 1.28 21.06
N ASP A 186 -14.39 2.43 21.76
CA ASP A 186 -15.28 2.78 22.87
C ASP A 186 -16.74 2.95 22.42
N GLU A 187 -16.97 3.59 21.27
CA GLU A 187 -18.31 3.77 20.70
C GLU A 187 -19.00 2.43 20.35
N ARG A 188 -18.21 1.42 19.97
CA ARG A 188 -18.73 0.14 19.47
C ARG A 188 -18.54 -1.03 20.43
N ASN A 189 -17.76 -0.85 21.49
CA ASN A 189 -17.36 -1.90 22.44
C ASN A 189 -16.70 -3.12 21.78
N ILE A 190 -15.99 -2.90 20.66
CA ILE A 190 -15.23 -3.93 19.95
C ILE A 190 -13.86 -3.40 19.57
N PRO A 191 -12.79 -4.25 19.61
CA PRO A 191 -11.47 -3.82 19.20
C PRO A 191 -11.43 -3.55 17.69
N PHE A 192 -10.69 -2.52 17.28
CA PHE A 192 -10.45 -2.22 15.89
C PHE A 192 -9.38 -3.16 15.36
N LEU A 193 -9.80 -4.13 14.55
CA LEU A 193 -8.91 -5.07 13.89
C LEU A 193 -8.56 -4.57 12.49
N TYR A 194 -7.26 -4.60 12.20
CA TYR A 194 -6.64 -4.31 10.92
C TYR A 194 -5.88 -5.58 10.50
N ASP A 195 -6.37 -6.26 9.46
CA ASP A 195 -5.82 -7.55 9.00
C ASP A 195 -5.66 -8.58 10.12
N GLY A 196 -6.68 -8.70 10.98
CA GLY A 196 -6.72 -9.64 12.10
C GLY A 196 -5.96 -9.21 13.36
N ALA A 197 -5.17 -8.14 13.31
CA ALA A 197 -4.43 -7.61 14.46
C ALA A 197 -5.03 -6.29 14.95
N ARG A 198 -5.00 -6.05 16.27
CA ARG A 198 -5.50 -4.80 16.84
C ARG A 198 -4.64 -3.62 16.38
N LEU A 199 -5.25 -2.64 15.73
CA LEU A 199 -4.53 -1.49 15.14
C LEU A 199 -3.69 -0.72 16.17
N VAL A 200 -4.21 -0.52 17.38
CA VAL A 200 -3.48 0.16 18.47
C VAL A 200 -2.16 -0.55 18.78
N ALA A 201 -2.18 -1.88 18.87
CA ALA A 201 -0.97 -2.66 19.17
C ALA A 201 0.09 -2.51 18.07
N ILE A 202 -0.33 -2.55 16.79
CA ILE A 202 0.55 -2.31 15.64
C ILE A 202 1.21 -0.92 15.76
N LEU A 203 0.42 0.10 16.07
CA LEU A 203 0.90 1.48 16.17
C LEU A 203 1.85 1.71 17.35
N GLU A 204 1.61 1.06 18.49
CA GLU A 204 2.51 1.08 19.64
C GLU A 204 3.84 0.40 19.34
N GLU A 205 3.81 -0.75 18.65
CA GLU A 205 5.03 -1.41 18.18
C GLU A 205 5.84 -0.50 17.25
N GLN A 206 5.16 0.21 16.35
CA GLN A 206 5.80 1.16 15.44
C GLN A 206 6.44 2.34 16.17
N LYS A 207 5.83 2.85 17.24
CA LYS A 207 6.45 3.86 18.10
C LYS A 207 7.74 3.33 18.72
N LEU A 208 7.69 2.14 19.31
CA LEU A 208 8.84 1.52 19.95
C LEU A 208 9.98 1.28 18.95
N ARG A 209 9.65 0.75 17.77
CA ARG A 209 10.59 0.52 16.67
C ARG A 209 11.31 1.80 16.26
N ARG A 210 10.61 2.95 16.22
CA ARG A 210 11.23 4.24 15.89
C ARG A 210 12.21 4.71 16.96
N VAL A 211 11.84 4.63 18.23
CA VAL A 211 12.75 5.00 19.34
C VAL A 211 14.01 4.13 19.30
N GLN A 212 13.85 2.82 19.11
CA GLN A 212 14.97 1.90 18.99
C GLN A 212 15.90 2.27 17.82
N LYS A 213 15.34 2.58 16.65
CA LYS A 213 16.11 3.00 15.47
C LYS A 213 16.89 4.29 15.70
N GLU A 214 16.34 5.24 16.46
CA GLU A 214 17.04 6.48 16.81
C GLU A 214 18.17 6.23 17.82
N GLU A 215 17.95 5.38 18.82
CA GLU A 215 18.96 4.94 19.78
C GLU A 215 20.12 4.25 19.05
N ASP A 216 19.84 3.36 18.10
CA ASP A 216 20.86 2.67 17.29
C ASP A 216 21.68 3.64 16.45
N LYS A 217 21.02 4.62 15.82
CA LYS A 217 21.70 5.71 15.10
C LYS A 217 22.55 6.56 16.05
N ARG A 218 22.14 6.77 17.30
CA ARG A 218 22.93 7.47 18.31
C ARG A 218 24.16 6.65 18.72
N ARG A 219 23.99 5.37 19.05
CA ARG A 219 25.09 4.44 19.39
C ARG A 219 26.13 4.36 18.26
N TYR A 220 25.69 4.23 17.02
CA TYR A 220 26.57 4.22 15.86
C TYR A 220 27.36 5.53 15.70
N ARG A 221 26.71 6.69 15.89
CA ARG A 221 27.38 7.99 15.86
C ARG A 221 28.45 8.11 16.96
N ASP A 222 28.18 7.61 18.15
CA ASP A 222 29.14 7.66 19.27
C ASP A 222 30.33 6.72 19.06
N GLN A 223 30.11 5.53 18.50
CA GLN A 223 31.20 4.64 18.07
C GLN A 223 32.08 5.30 17.00
N LYS A 224 31.47 5.94 16.00
CA LYS A 224 32.21 6.65 14.93
C LYS A 224 33.04 7.82 15.50
N LYS A 225 32.50 8.56 16.47
CA LYS A 225 33.25 9.62 17.17
C LYS A 225 34.47 9.05 17.88
N LEU A 226 34.32 7.94 18.61
CA LEU A 226 35.43 7.29 19.29
C LEU A 226 36.51 6.84 18.31
N GLN A 227 36.13 6.17 17.22
CA GLN A 227 37.06 5.76 16.17
C GLN A 227 37.80 6.96 15.55
N THR A 228 37.09 8.06 15.31
CA THR A 228 37.67 9.30 14.77
C THR A 228 38.67 9.93 15.76
N LEU A 229 38.37 9.93 17.07
CA LEU A 229 39.29 10.41 18.09
C LEU A 229 40.56 9.57 18.15
N LEU A 230 40.43 8.24 18.10
CA LEU A 230 41.58 7.32 18.05
C LEU A 230 42.43 7.53 16.78
N LEU A 231 41.81 7.77 15.62
CA LEU A 231 42.53 8.10 14.39
C LEU A 231 43.27 9.43 14.52
N LYS A 232 42.63 10.46 15.09
CA LYS A 232 43.25 11.76 15.31
C LYS A 232 44.44 11.69 16.29
N GLU A 233 44.35 10.87 17.34
CA GLU A 233 45.45 10.62 18.26
C GLU A 233 46.63 9.96 17.54
N LYS A 234 46.37 8.94 16.72
CA LYS A 234 47.39 8.32 15.85
C LYS A 234 48.00 9.32 14.88
N GLU A 235 47.18 10.16 14.22
CA GLU A 235 47.66 11.21 13.33
C GLU A 235 48.45 12.32 14.04
N LEU A 236 48.19 12.61 15.32
CA LEU A 236 49.00 13.55 16.10
C LEU A 236 50.38 12.99 16.46
N ILE A 237 50.48 11.67 16.63
CA ILE A 237 51.71 10.96 16.98
C ILE A 237 52.56 10.69 15.73
N PHE A 238 51.93 10.34 14.60
CA PHE A 238 52.61 9.91 13.36
C PHE A 238 52.47 10.89 12.19
N GLY A 239 51.66 11.93 12.32
CA GLY A 239 51.43 12.92 11.27
C GLY A 239 52.55 13.96 11.20
N SER A 240 52.96 14.29 9.98
CA SER A 240 53.90 15.37 9.73
C SER A 240 53.26 16.71 10.15
N LYS A 241 53.79 17.31 11.22
CA LYS A 241 53.43 18.68 11.62
C LYS A 241 53.61 19.60 10.39
N PRO A 242 52.59 20.35 9.92
CA PRO A 242 52.86 21.42 8.99
C PRO A 242 53.76 22.43 9.72
N SER A 243 54.96 22.64 9.18
CA SER A 243 55.90 23.64 9.70
C SER A 243 55.20 24.98 9.88
N PRO A 244 55.44 25.72 10.97
CA PRO A 244 54.84 27.03 11.17
C PRO A 244 55.33 27.95 10.05
N LYS A 245 54.45 28.28 9.10
CA LYS A 245 54.77 29.29 8.09
C LYS A 245 55.02 30.61 8.81
N LYS A 246 56.25 31.10 8.73
CA LYS A 246 56.63 32.47 9.10
C LYS A 246 55.58 33.44 8.55
N MET A 247 55.02 34.26 9.43
CA MET A 247 54.27 35.46 9.03
C MET A 247 55.22 36.34 8.22
N SER A 248 55.11 36.32 6.89
CA SER A 248 55.74 37.30 6.03
C SER A 248 54.89 38.57 6.08
N SER A 249 55.35 39.53 6.87
CA SER A 249 54.81 40.89 6.93
C SER A 249 54.95 41.55 5.56
N PHE A 250 53.88 41.55 4.77
CA PHE A 250 53.78 42.38 3.57
C PHE A 250 53.50 43.84 3.98
N ASN A 251 54.54 44.52 4.50
CA ASN A 251 54.59 45.97 4.55
C ASN A 251 54.88 46.49 3.14
N ARG A 252 53.83 46.73 2.36
CA ARG A 252 53.97 47.47 1.09
C ARG A 252 53.81 48.97 1.39
N ARG A 253 54.94 49.62 1.68
CA ARG A 253 55.02 51.09 1.67
C ARG A 253 54.75 51.59 0.26
N THR A 254 53.85 52.55 0.19
CA THR A 254 53.50 53.38 -0.95
C THR A 254 54.68 54.29 -1.32
N SER A 255 55.10 54.27 -2.59
CA SER A 255 55.75 55.41 -3.24
C SER A 255 55.10 55.62 -4.60
N SER A 256 54.77 56.88 -4.84
CA SER A 256 53.97 57.45 -5.91
C SER A 256 54.53 57.19 -7.32
N HIS A 257 53.65 57.11 -8.33
CA HIS A 257 53.33 58.21 -9.27
C HIS A 257 52.35 57.72 -10.38
N HIS A 258 51.06 58.06 -10.20
CA HIS A 258 50.01 58.47 -11.18
C HIS A 258 49.59 57.56 -12.38
N PRO A 259 48.50 57.88 -13.11
CA PRO A 259 47.10 57.82 -12.65
C PRO A 259 46.16 57.12 -13.68
N ASN A 260 44.89 56.97 -13.29
CA ASN A 260 43.71 56.80 -14.15
C ASN A 260 43.21 55.37 -14.40
N GLY A 261 41.98 55.09 -13.94
CA GLY A 261 41.26 53.86 -14.24
C GLY A 261 40.23 53.52 -13.17
N ASN A 262 39.01 54.01 -13.35
CA ASN A 262 37.81 53.69 -12.57
C ASN A 262 37.68 52.20 -12.23
N GLY A 263 37.39 51.90 -10.96
CA GLY A 263 37.00 50.56 -10.52
C GLY A 263 36.60 50.54 -9.06
N ALA A 264 35.31 50.69 -8.79
CA ALA A 264 34.70 50.66 -7.47
C ALA A 264 35.10 49.37 -6.70
N GLY A 265 35.87 49.54 -5.63
CA GLY A 265 36.27 48.48 -4.72
C GLY A 265 35.14 48.06 -3.80
N PHE A 266 34.85 46.76 -3.83
CA PHE A 266 34.08 45.99 -2.86
C PHE A 266 34.36 46.45 -1.41
N MET A 267 33.35 47.05 -0.75
CA MET A 267 33.34 47.27 0.69
C MET A 267 32.51 46.17 1.35
N THR A 268 33.13 45.41 2.24
CA THR A 268 32.46 44.52 3.19
C THR A 268 32.02 45.35 4.41
N PRO A 269 30.74 45.34 4.82
CA PRO A 269 30.32 46.07 6.02
C PRO A 269 30.48 45.19 7.27
N ALA A 270 31.20 45.70 8.27
CA ALA A 270 31.24 45.13 9.62
C ALA A 270 30.14 45.75 10.52
N PRO A 271 29.62 45.02 11.52
CA PRO A 271 28.36 45.36 12.19
C PRO A 271 28.57 46.38 13.31
N ARG A 272 27.73 47.43 13.34
CA ARG A 272 27.60 48.32 14.50
C ARG A 272 26.25 48.12 15.17
N ARG A 273 26.32 47.69 16.43
CA ARG A 273 25.23 47.52 17.39
C ARG A 273 24.97 48.86 18.06
N VAL A 274 23.73 49.38 18.01
CA VAL A 274 23.20 50.32 19.02
C VAL A 274 21.68 50.13 19.11
N SER A 275 21.17 49.96 20.33
CA SER A 275 19.76 49.93 20.70
C SER A 275 19.28 51.30 21.18
N ALA A 276 18.00 51.61 20.91
CA ALA A 276 17.02 52.46 21.62
C ALA A 276 16.09 53.08 20.56
N GLY A 277 14.75 53.14 20.64
CA GLY A 277 13.70 52.74 21.57
C GLY A 277 12.37 53.27 20.99
N SER A 278 11.24 52.57 21.24
CA SER A 278 9.79 52.97 21.27
C SER A 278 9.25 54.06 20.30
N ALA A 279 8.05 54.06 19.70
CA ALA A 279 6.76 53.43 19.96
C ALA A 279 5.80 53.63 18.74
N THR A 280 5.03 52.59 18.37
CA THR A 280 3.59 52.52 17.96
C THR A 280 3.02 53.49 16.84
N PRO A 281 1.79 53.28 16.31
CA PRO A 281 1.60 52.82 14.93
C PRO A 281 0.70 53.75 14.08
N GLU A 282 0.70 53.62 12.75
CA GLU A 282 -0.53 53.65 11.93
C GLU A 282 -0.22 53.48 10.43
N LEU A 283 -1.02 52.59 9.83
CA LEU A 283 -1.60 52.61 8.48
C LEU A 283 -0.77 53.17 7.32
N LEU A 284 -0.52 52.31 6.32
CA LEU A 284 -1.08 52.48 4.97
C LEU A 284 -0.79 51.22 4.12
N THR A 285 -1.84 50.68 3.52
CA THR A 285 -1.83 49.64 2.48
C THR A 285 -1.18 50.18 1.20
N PRO A 286 -0.66 49.30 0.32
CA PRO A 286 -1.33 49.23 -0.98
C PRO A 286 -1.54 47.82 -1.54
N ARG A 287 -2.71 47.70 -2.17
CA ARG A 287 -3.26 46.67 -3.05
C ARG A 287 -2.49 46.62 -4.39
N SER A 288 -2.30 45.43 -4.97
CA SER A 288 -2.71 45.08 -6.35
C SER A 288 -2.26 43.69 -6.84
N TYR A 289 -3.23 42.94 -7.36
CA TYR A 289 -3.24 42.04 -8.54
C TYR A 289 -2.05 41.10 -8.83
N SER A 290 -2.32 39.79 -8.91
CA SER A 290 -2.43 39.09 -10.21
C SER A 290 -3.05 37.70 -10.03
N GLY A 291 -3.99 37.36 -10.92
CA GLY A 291 -4.53 36.02 -11.04
C GLY A 291 -3.76 35.19 -12.04
N ARG A 292 -3.74 33.87 -11.84
CA ARG A 292 -3.70 32.89 -12.92
C ARG A 292 -4.46 31.63 -12.50
N TYR A 293 -5.48 31.33 -13.28
CA TYR A 293 -6.05 30.00 -13.47
C TYR A 293 -4.95 29.02 -13.90
N ASN A 294 -5.00 27.79 -13.38
CA ASN A 294 -4.86 26.62 -14.25
C ASN A 294 -5.46 25.37 -13.59
N ASN A 295 -6.31 24.71 -14.36
CA ASN A 295 -7.09 23.54 -14.03
C ASN A 295 -6.53 22.36 -14.86
N TYR A 296 -6.66 21.13 -14.32
CA TYR A 296 -6.42 19.81 -14.96
C TYR A 296 -4.98 19.31 -15.18
N PHE A 297 -4.60 18.25 -14.44
CA PHE A 297 -4.44 16.91 -15.00
C PHE A 297 -4.42 15.85 -13.86
N LYS A 298 -5.42 14.98 -13.84
CA LYS A 298 -5.41 13.71 -13.10
C LYS A 298 -4.80 12.68 -14.03
N GLU A 299 -3.87 11.86 -13.54
CA GLU A 299 -3.62 10.56 -14.16
C GLU A 299 -3.26 9.53 -13.09
N ASN A 300 -4.14 8.55 -12.96
CA ASN A 300 -3.96 7.35 -12.17
C ASN A 300 -2.91 6.48 -12.86
N ARG A 301 -1.85 6.10 -12.14
CA ARG A 301 -1.02 4.96 -12.53
C ARG A 301 -0.96 3.97 -11.37
N ARG A 302 -1.87 2.99 -11.42
CA ARG A 302 -1.74 1.71 -10.71
C ARG A 302 -0.41 1.09 -11.13
N LEU A 303 0.43 0.74 -10.16
CA LEU A 303 1.47 -0.27 -10.34
C LEU A 303 1.23 -1.34 -9.29
N THR A 304 0.87 -2.51 -9.80
CA THR A 304 0.76 -3.79 -9.14
C THR A 304 2.08 -4.13 -8.44
N ALA A 305 2.03 -4.42 -7.14
CA ALA A 305 3.15 -4.95 -6.39
C ALA A 305 3.27 -6.46 -6.65
N ALA A 306 4.47 -6.93 -7.02
CA ALA A 306 4.83 -8.34 -7.03
C ALA A 306 5.69 -8.65 -5.79
N PRO A 307 5.57 -9.85 -5.19
CA PRO A 307 6.16 -10.16 -3.88
C PRO A 307 7.67 -10.43 -3.96
N LEU A 308 8.42 -9.88 -3.00
CA LEU A 308 9.84 -10.12 -2.80
C LEU A 308 10.05 -11.44 -2.03
N ASN A 309 10.48 -12.48 -2.74
CA ASN A 309 11.05 -13.69 -2.14
C ASN A 309 12.53 -13.45 -1.81
N PHE A 310 12.92 -13.69 -0.56
CA PHE A 310 14.32 -13.78 -0.14
C PHE A 310 14.82 -15.22 -0.36
N SER A 311 15.82 -15.39 -1.23
CA SER A 311 16.70 -16.57 -1.21
C SER A 311 18.14 -16.10 -1.09
N THR A 312 18.77 -16.52 0.01
CA THR A 312 20.18 -16.34 0.35
C THR A 312 21.08 -17.04 -0.66
N ALA A 313 21.97 -16.30 -1.32
CA ALA A 313 23.05 -16.85 -2.11
C ALA A 313 24.27 -17.12 -1.23
N SER A 314 24.64 -18.39 -1.05
CA SER A 314 26.01 -18.80 -0.76
C SER A 314 26.77 -18.88 -2.09
N LYS A 315 28.00 -18.37 -2.09
CA LYS A 315 28.89 -18.29 -3.25
C LYS A 315 30.08 -19.18 -2.97
N GLU A 316 30.31 -20.18 -3.82
CA GLU A 316 31.64 -20.77 -3.96
C GLU A 316 31.85 -21.31 -5.38
N ASP A 317 33.02 -20.93 -5.89
CA ASP A 317 33.51 -21.09 -7.25
C ASP A 317 33.83 -22.55 -7.59
N SER A 318 33.65 -22.95 -8.86
CA SER A 318 34.75 -23.49 -9.70
C SER A 318 34.25 -24.30 -10.91
N MET A 319 34.79 -23.91 -12.08
CA MET A 319 35.10 -24.74 -13.24
C MET A 319 33.97 -25.44 -14.02
N SER A 320 33.62 -24.80 -15.14
CA SER A 320 33.06 -25.45 -16.33
C SER A 320 34.12 -26.30 -17.03
N SER A 321 33.76 -27.53 -17.44
CA SER A 321 33.98 -28.03 -18.81
C SER A 321 33.43 -29.44 -19.07
N PHE A 322 32.78 -29.55 -20.23
CA PHE A 322 32.67 -30.72 -21.14
C PHE A 322 31.57 -31.80 -20.97
N ALA A 323 30.68 -31.79 -21.98
CA ALA A 323 30.25 -32.89 -22.85
C ALA A 323 29.37 -34.07 -22.36
N SER A 324 28.19 -34.17 -23.00
CA SER A 324 27.66 -35.31 -23.77
C SER A 324 27.28 -36.66 -23.12
N ILE A 325 26.03 -37.05 -23.44
CA ILE A 325 25.59 -38.36 -23.98
C ILE A 325 25.24 -39.51 -23.01
N SER A 326 24.02 -40.03 -23.24
CA SER A 326 23.48 -41.40 -23.05
C SER A 326 23.38 -42.04 -21.66
N GLY A 327 22.13 -42.32 -21.27
CA GLY A 327 21.51 -43.64 -21.48
C GLY A 327 21.75 -44.74 -20.43
N SER A 328 20.68 -45.54 -20.25
CA SER A 328 20.57 -46.88 -19.65
C SER A 328 20.30 -47.01 -18.13
N GLU A 329 19.06 -47.41 -17.82
CA GLU A 329 18.65 -48.40 -16.78
C GLU A 329 19.44 -49.73 -16.92
N PRO A 330 19.25 -50.79 -16.10
CA PRO A 330 18.44 -50.98 -14.87
C PRO A 330 19.27 -51.63 -13.72
N ASP A 331 18.71 -51.77 -12.51
CA ASP A 331 18.42 -53.10 -11.93
C ASP A 331 17.86 -53.01 -10.49
N SER A 332 16.94 -53.93 -10.25
CA SER A 332 16.13 -54.19 -9.05
C SER A 332 16.91 -54.97 -7.96
N PRO A 333 16.26 -55.60 -6.96
CA PRO A 333 15.33 -55.15 -5.92
C PRO A 333 15.83 -55.59 -4.50
N LEU A 334 14.89 -55.85 -3.58
CA LEU A 334 14.94 -56.57 -2.28
C LEU A 334 14.88 -55.61 -1.08
N LEU A 335 14.11 -55.83 -0.01
CA LEU A 335 13.05 -56.79 0.35
C LEU A 335 12.50 -56.29 1.71
N LEU A 336 11.20 -56.51 1.92
CA LEU A 336 10.46 -56.72 3.18
C LEU A 336 11.15 -56.34 4.51
N HIS A 337 10.49 -55.46 5.29
CA HIS A 337 9.65 -55.89 6.41
C HIS A 337 8.62 -54.84 6.82
#